data_AF-A0A831JVE8-F1
#
_entry.id   AF-A0A831JVE8-F1
#
_cell.length_a   1.000
_cell.length_b   1.000
_cell.length_c   1.000
_cell.angle_alpha   90.00
_cell.angle_beta   90.00
_cell.angle_gamma   90.00
#
_symmetry.space_group_name_H-M   'P 1'
#
loop_
_entity.id
_entity.type
_entity.pdbx_description
1 polymer ?
#
loop_
_entity_poly.entity_id
_entity_poly.type
_entity_poly.pdbx_seq_one_letter_code
_entity_poly.pdbx_strand_id
1 'polypeptide(L)'
;MDSIDKKKKGVLIPFNFKIHPSRFTLPIITYVYVKGSGVRAALLVDEIIAEGAEEIVKKEGTPLTAPPRISSAIRARDGFVVPKEVPLKRFTNLDGKPVKSARQYTLINIAKNRLEEVGAELKGEEKREEVEKTAKKGKKRGAPRGRGAKITGEVIEKISVEKATNSSLIEEFLKKRKATLPPDLKEYLAIETYQEKLPKERTEKITDVVVKLWRLTDKLLKELDTDPDETVYRLPSKSYYVLAKKLIEKEVPEVAYEEITKRALIEYNKNLVDPHESVGIVAAQSIGEPGTQMTMRTFHYAGVAEINVTLGLPRLIEIVDARKTPSTPMMEIHLKEDIRKDLSKVKSLANRIEKTTVEDAANLDLDLFNMIIRIKPDKKICEKKEITIDDFLEGLRRVKGEINVEGDEIVVRPREERYKTLLLLWEQIKKSKVKGIEDISRVIVRSEEEGYVLYTEGSNLARVLSIEGVDQYKTTTNNILEIADVLGIEAARNAILEEASSTLKEQGLSVDLRHLMLVADVMTNTGVVRAIGRHGISGEKSSVLARAAFEITTTHLLNAGVVGELDPLQGVAENIIVGQPITLGTGAVKLVYTPRAMKPKAK
;
A
#
# COMPACT_ATOMS: atom_id res chain seq x y z
N MET A 1 -25.05 16.29 25.01
CA MET A 1 -26.00 15.80 26.03
C MET A 1 -26.50 14.44 25.62
N ASP A 2 -26.31 13.34 26.31
CA ASP A 2 -25.30 12.93 27.29
C ASP A 2 -25.28 11.39 27.23
N SER A 3 -24.16 10.83 27.67
CA SER A 3 -23.77 9.43 27.64
C SER A 3 -24.85 8.40 28.00
N ILE A 4 -24.98 7.36 27.16
CA ILE A 4 -25.29 6.00 27.62
C ILE A 4 -24.19 5.05 27.14
N ASP A 5 -23.78 4.21 28.08
CA ASP A 5 -22.55 3.45 28.17
C ASP A 5 -22.51 2.21 27.24
N LYS A 6 -21.33 2.04 26.61
CA LYS A 6 -20.61 0.80 26.26
C LYS A 6 -21.31 -0.38 25.52
N LYS A 7 -20.74 -0.58 24.31
CA LYS A 7 -20.63 -1.78 23.44
C LYS A 7 -21.63 -1.85 22.28
N LYS A 8 -21.12 -1.50 21.07
CA LYS A 8 -21.75 -1.41 19.72
C LYS A 8 -22.69 -0.18 19.61
N LYS A 9 -22.63 0.74 18.63
CA LYS A 9 -22.86 0.70 17.16
C LYS A 9 -23.75 1.95 16.85
N GLY A 10 -23.87 2.40 15.58
CA GLY A 10 -24.46 3.71 15.18
C GLY A 10 -25.93 4.01 15.53
N VAL A 11 -26.37 5.23 15.21
CA VAL A 11 -27.70 5.84 15.47
C VAL A 11 -28.83 5.19 14.65
N LEU A 12 -29.95 4.86 15.29
CA LEU A 12 -31.14 4.31 14.64
C LEU A 12 -32.14 5.41 14.21
N ILE A 13 -32.61 5.33 12.97
CA ILE A 13 -33.60 6.24 12.39
C ILE A 13 -34.79 5.42 11.88
N PRO A 14 -35.99 5.55 12.48
CA PRO A 14 -37.17 4.79 12.08
C PRO A 14 -37.92 5.41 10.89
N PHE A 15 -38.49 4.56 10.05
CA PHE A 15 -39.30 4.89 8.89
C PHE A 15 -40.64 4.13 8.92
N ASN A 16 -41.69 4.75 8.34
CA ASN A 16 -43.04 4.20 8.30
C ASN A 16 -43.36 3.39 7.01
N PHE A 17 -42.38 3.22 6.13
CA PHE A 17 -42.48 2.37 4.94
C PHE A 17 -41.38 1.32 4.96
N LYS A 18 -41.56 0.24 4.19
CA LYS A 18 -40.62 -0.88 4.16
C LYS A 18 -39.47 -0.57 3.20
N ILE A 19 -38.25 -0.52 3.73
CA ILE A 19 -37.02 -0.40 2.93
C ILE A 19 -36.49 -1.82 2.74
N HIS A 20 -36.35 -2.26 1.49
CA HIS A 20 -35.80 -3.58 1.19
C HIS A 20 -34.26 -3.51 1.24
N PRO A 21 -33.60 -4.14 2.23
CA PRO A 21 -32.16 -4.03 2.40
C PRO A 21 -31.41 -4.57 1.17
N SER A 22 -31.98 -5.58 0.51
CA SER A 22 -31.45 -6.23 -0.71
C SER A 22 -31.29 -5.30 -1.92
N ARG A 23 -31.90 -4.12 -1.91
CA ARG A 23 -31.72 -3.13 -2.99
C ARG A 23 -30.52 -2.20 -2.79
N PHE A 24 -29.80 -2.34 -1.68
CA PHE A 24 -28.69 -1.46 -1.30
C PHE A 24 -27.48 -2.28 -0.86
N THR A 25 -26.30 -1.88 -1.32
CA THR A 25 -25.02 -2.39 -0.82
C THR A 25 -24.52 -1.45 0.28
N LEU A 26 -24.25 -2.00 1.46
CA LEU A 26 -23.85 -1.26 2.65
C LEU A 26 -22.33 -1.41 2.90
N PRO A 27 -21.64 -0.38 3.42
CA PRO A 27 -22.19 0.91 3.83
C PRO A 27 -22.53 1.82 2.65
N ILE A 28 -23.65 2.55 2.73
CA ILE A 28 -24.10 3.49 1.70
C ILE A 28 -24.15 4.91 2.26
N ILE A 29 -23.75 5.90 1.47
CA ILE A 29 -24.01 7.30 1.79
C ILE A 29 -25.37 7.66 1.22
N THR A 30 -26.32 8.02 2.08
CA THR A 30 -27.66 8.42 1.66
C THR A 30 -28.05 9.77 2.23
N TYR A 31 -28.93 10.49 1.54
CA TYR A 31 -29.43 11.78 1.99
C TYR A 31 -30.85 11.60 2.55
N VAL A 32 -31.04 12.03 3.79
CA VAL A 32 -32.35 12.03 4.45
C VAL A 32 -32.86 13.46 4.54
N TYR A 33 -34.12 13.65 4.19
CA TYR A 33 -34.85 14.91 4.33
C TYR A 33 -35.92 14.75 5.40
N VAL A 34 -35.93 15.63 6.41
CA VAL A 34 -36.90 15.60 7.50
C VAL A 34 -37.92 16.72 7.31
N LYS A 35 -39.19 16.35 7.10
CA LYS A 35 -40.30 17.32 6.92
C LYS A 35 -40.76 17.83 8.29
N GLY A 36 -40.59 19.14 8.54
CA GLY A 36 -40.93 19.82 9.79
C GLY A 36 -39.83 20.79 10.23
N SER A 37 -38.56 20.36 10.14
CA SER A 37 -37.37 21.18 10.42
C SER A 37 -36.65 21.64 9.14
N GLY A 38 -36.95 21.03 7.99
CA GLY A 38 -36.39 21.42 6.68
C GLY A 38 -34.90 21.11 6.53
N VAL A 39 -34.36 20.25 7.39
CA VAL A 39 -32.94 19.85 7.42
C VAL A 39 -32.69 18.70 6.45
N ARG A 40 -31.57 18.76 5.72
CA ARG A 40 -31.03 17.68 4.89
C ARG A 40 -29.78 17.14 5.56
N ALA A 41 -29.64 15.82 5.64
CA ALA A 41 -28.44 15.21 6.20
C ALA A 41 -27.94 14.10 5.28
N ALA A 42 -26.64 14.09 5.01
CA ALA A 42 -25.96 12.95 4.40
C ALA A 42 -25.52 12.00 5.51
N LEU A 43 -25.92 10.75 5.41
CA LEU A 43 -25.72 9.72 6.42
C LEU A 43 -24.93 8.59 5.82
N LEU A 44 -23.87 8.16 6.51
CA LEU A 44 -23.19 6.90 6.23
C LEU A 44 -23.95 5.79 6.97
N VAL A 45 -24.69 5.03 6.18
CA VAL A 45 -25.59 3.98 6.64
C VAL A 45 -24.86 2.65 6.60
N ASP A 46 -24.82 1.97 7.74
CA ASP A 46 -24.16 0.66 7.88
C ASP A 46 -25.16 -0.49 7.81
N GLU A 47 -26.42 -0.26 8.16
CA GLU A 47 -27.43 -1.30 8.33
C GLU A 47 -28.82 -0.76 8.02
N ILE A 48 -29.63 -1.55 7.32
CA ILE A 48 -31.05 -1.29 7.09
C ILE A 48 -31.84 -2.46 7.69
N ILE A 49 -32.67 -2.14 8.67
CA ILE A 49 -33.47 -3.07 9.47
C ILE A 49 -34.91 -3.02 8.97
N ALA A 50 -35.34 -4.03 8.22
CA ALA A 50 -36.67 -4.07 7.62
C ALA A 50 -37.71 -4.87 8.43
N GLU A 51 -37.27 -5.75 9.33
CA GLU A 51 -38.13 -6.63 10.12
C GLU A 51 -37.75 -6.53 11.60
N GLY A 52 -38.75 -6.52 12.49
CA GLY A 52 -38.53 -6.29 13.93
C GLY A 52 -38.11 -4.87 14.32
N ALA A 53 -38.17 -3.92 13.38
CA ALA A 53 -37.67 -2.56 13.58
C ALA A 53 -38.34 -1.82 14.75
N GLU A 54 -39.63 -2.04 14.98
CA GLU A 54 -40.37 -1.36 16.06
C GLU A 54 -39.90 -1.78 17.47
N GLU A 55 -39.60 -3.06 17.67
CA GLU A 55 -39.10 -3.57 18.95
C GLU A 55 -37.66 -3.15 19.21
N ILE A 56 -36.82 -3.15 18.16
CA ILE A 56 -35.42 -2.71 18.24
C ILE A 56 -35.34 -1.21 18.55
N VAL A 57 -36.20 -0.40 17.94
CA VAL A 57 -36.28 1.04 18.20
C VAL A 57 -36.73 1.34 19.63
N LYS A 58 -37.71 0.61 20.16
CA LYS A 58 -38.17 0.76 21.55
C LYS A 58 -37.11 0.34 22.57
N LYS A 59 -36.23 -0.61 22.22
CA LYS A 59 -35.20 -1.16 23.09
C LYS A 59 -33.89 -0.35 23.11
N GLU A 60 -33.48 0.19 21.98
CA GLU A 60 -32.21 0.94 21.86
C GLU A 60 -32.40 2.47 21.89
N GLY A 61 -33.61 2.98 21.66
CA GLY A 61 -33.92 4.42 21.65
C GLY A 61 -33.53 5.13 20.34
N THR A 62 -34.22 6.24 20.02
CA THR A 62 -33.97 7.02 18.80
C THR A 62 -33.74 8.50 19.11
N PRO A 63 -32.85 9.19 18.37
CA PRO A 63 -32.61 10.62 18.56
C PRO A 63 -33.64 11.53 17.86
N LEU A 64 -34.58 10.96 17.10
CA LEU A 64 -35.66 11.68 16.43
C LEU A 64 -37.02 11.15 16.93
N THR A 65 -38.04 12.01 16.89
CA THR A 65 -39.42 11.65 17.23
C THR A 65 -39.89 10.53 16.30
N ALA A 66 -40.24 9.39 16.87
CA ALA A 66 -40.63 8.22 16.10
C ALA A 66 -42.02 8.40 15.47
N PRO A 67 -42.24 7.95 14.23
CA PRO A 67 -43.57 7.92 13.64
C PRO A 67 -44.47 6.93 14.38
N PRO A 68 -45.81 7.12 14.39
CA PRO A 68 -46.75 6.30 15.15
C PRO A 68 -46.81 4.83 14.72
N ARG A 69 -46.35 4.52 13.49
CA ARG A 69 -46.10 3.15 13.01
C ARG A 69 -44.71 3.08 12.42
N ILE A 70 -43.94 2.07 12.82
CA ILE A 70 -42.55 1.85 12.40
C ILE A 70 -42.51 0.55 11.59
N SER A 71 -42.07 0.62 10.35
CA SER A 71 -41.98 -0.54 9.44
C SER A 71 -40.55 -0.92 9.10
N SER A 72 -39.63 0.04 9.08
CA SER A 72 -38.20 -0.23 8.94
C SER A 72 -37.39 0.83 9.68
N ALA A 73 -36.13 0.56 9.96
CA ALA A 73 -35.20 1.50 10.58
C ALA A 73 -33.83 1.39 9.95
N ILE A 74 -33.06 2.46 9.96
CA ILE A 74 -31.69 2.48 9.43
C ILE A 74 -30.72 2.79 10.56
N ARG A 75 -29.59 2.09 10.62
CA ARG A 75 -28.49 2.38 11.52
C ARG A 75 -27.39 3.16 10.78
N ALA A 76 -27.22 4.44 11.14
CA ALA A 76 -26.21 5.32 10.59
C ALA A 76 -25.03 5.45 11.56
N ARG A 77 -23.79 5.28 11.07
CA ARG A 77 -22.58 5.42 11.89
C ARG A 77 -22.18 6.88 12.07
N ASP A 78 -22.30 7.66 11.02
CA ASP A 78 -21.87 9.05 10.96
C ASP A 78 -22.77 9.86 10.03
N GLY A 79 -22.88 11.16 10.25
CA GLY A 79 -23.78 12.01 9.46
C GLY A 79 -23.41 13.48 9.51
N PHE A 80 -23.61 14.18 8.40
CA PHE A 80 -23.37 15.61 8.28
C PHE A 80 -24.58 16.32 7.68
N VAL A 81 -24.89 17.50 8.21
CA VAL A 81 -25.97 18.34 7.69
C VAL A 81 -25.52 18.91 6.35
N VAL A 82 -26.44 18.96 5.39
CA VAL A 82 -26.21 19.51 4.07
C VAL A 82 -26.89 20.88 4.00
N PRO A 83 -26.20 21.92 3.51
CA PRO A 83 -26.75 23.26 3.38
C PRO A 83 -28.04 23.29 2.54
N LYS A 84 -28.93 24.23 2.86
CA LYS A 84 -30.26 24.31 2.22
C LYS A 84 -30.17 24.79 0.77
N GLU A 85 -29.07 25.43 0.37
CA GLU A 85 -28.87 26.02 -0.95
C GLU A 85 -28.75 24.98 -2.07
N VAL A 86 -28.43 23.71 -1.78
CA VAL A 86 -28.25 22.68 -2.83
C VAL A 86 -29.61 22.30 -3.45
N PRO A 87 -29.88 22.52 -4.75
CA PRO A 87 -31.21 22.31 -5.32
C PRO A 87 -31.57 20.82 -5.51
N LEU A 88 -32.83 20.44 -5.20
CA LEU A 88 -33.34 19.04 -5.24
C LEU A 88 -33.15 18.34 -6.60
N LYS A 89 -33.14 19.09 -7.70
CA LYS A 89 -32.96 18.56 -9.06
C LYS A 89 -31.57 17.99 -9.34
N ARG A 90 -30.56 18.36 -8.54
CA ARG A 90 -29.19 17.80 -8.65
C ARG A 90 -29.09 16.35 -8.14
N PHE A 91 -30.13 15.88 -7.47
CA PHE A 91 -30.21 14.55 -6.89
C PHE A 91 -31.03 13.61 -7.79
N THR A 92 -30.64 12.34 -7.90
CA THR A 92 -31.30 11.31 -8.73
C THR A 92 -31.93 10.19 -7.90
N ASN A 93 -33.15 9.78 -8.22
CA ASN A 93 -33.76 8.57 -7.67
C ASN A 93 -32.99 7.31 -8.14
N LEU A 94 -33.34 6.14 -7.58
CA LEU A 94 -32.71 4.84 -7.88
C LEU A 94 -32.67 4.48 -9.39
N ASP A 95 -33.62 4.96 -10.18
CA ASP A 95 -33.69 4.74 -11.63
C ASP A 95 -32.95 5.81 -12.48
N GLY A 96 -32.12 6.65 -11.84
CA GLY A 96 -31.32 7.68 -12.52
C GLY A 96 -32.07 8.96 -12.93
N LYS A 97 -33.34 9.12 -12.56
CA LYS A 97 -34.15 10.34 -12.85
C LYS A 97 -34.02 11.40 -11.74
N PRO A 98 -33.97 12.70 -12.06
CA PRO A 98 -33.83 13.77 -11.07
C PRO A 98 -35.06 13.92 -10.18
N VAL A 99 -34.85 14.19 -8.88
CA VAL A 99 -35.92 14.26 -7.87
C VAL A 99 -36.67 15.59 -7.96
N LYS A 100 -37.99 15.52 -8.21
CA LYS A 100 -38.84 16.72 -8.42
C LYS A 100 -39.59 17.19 -7.17
N SER A 101 -39.86 16.32 -6.18
CA SER A 101 -40.52 16.69 -4.92
C SER A 101 -40.13 15.74 -3.78
N ALA A 102 -39.88 16.25 -2.57
CA ALA A 102 -39.59 15.43 -1.39
C ALA A 102 -40.88 15.10 -0.62
N ARG A 103 -41.24 13.81 -0.49
CA ARG A 103 -42.20 13.34 0.52
C ARG A 103 -41.41 12.91 1.76
N GLN A 104 -42.12 12.79 2.90
CA GLN A 104 -41.63 12.90 4.29
C GLN A 104 -40.29 12.22 4.62
N TYR A 105 -39.86 11.20 3.87
CA TYR A 105 -38.48 10.71 3.80
C TYR A 105 -38.22 10.18 2.38
N THR A 106 -37.28 10.77 1.62
CA THR A 106 -36.95 10.33 0.24
C THR A 106 -35.46 10.02 0.16
N LEU A 107 -35.11 8.78 -0.19
CA LEU A 107 -33.72 8.30 -0.38
C LEU A 107 -33.30 8.50 -1.84
N ILE A 108 -32.06 8.94 -2.05
CA ILE A 108 -31.48 9.30 -3.36
C ILE A 108 -30.16 8.54 -3.51
N ASN A 109 -29.94 7.92 -4.67
CA ASN A 109 -28.70 7.22 -5.02
C ASN A 109 -27.83 8.09 -5.94
N ILE A 110 -26.52 8.06 -5.78
CA ILE A 110 -25.56 8.72 -6.68
C ILE A 110 -24.79 7.65 -7.46
N ALA A 111 -24.73 7.81 -8.79
CA ALA A 111 -23.87 7.04 -9.67
C ALA A 111 -22.38 7.31 -9.37
N LYS A 112 -21.55 6.26 -9.48
CA LYS A 112 -20.14 6.16 -9.04
C LYS A 112 -19.19 7.33 -9.40
N ASN A 113 -19.47 8.16 -10.39
CA ASN A 113 -18.52 9.16 -10.93
C ASN A 113 -18.72 10.61 -10.42
N ARG A 114 -19.31 10.81 -9.24
CA ARG A 114 -19.53 12.17 -8.67
C ARG A 114 -19.18 12.32 -7.18
N LEU A 115 -18.47 11.33 -6.64
CA LEU A 115 -18.12 11.22 -5.21
C LEU A 115 -16.94 12.10 -4.77
N GLU A 116 -16.06 12.49 -5.70
CA GLU A 116 -14.86 13.28 -5.38
C GLU A 116 -15.12 14.80 -5.36
N GLU A 117 -16.04 15.30 -6.18
CA GLU A 117 -16.32 16.74 -6.30
C GLU A 117 -17.14 17.27 -5.10
N VAL A 118 -18.14 16.53 -4.62
CA VAL A 118 -19.04 17.00 -3.54
C VAL A 118 -18.40 16.91 -2.15
N GLY A 119 -17.40 16.03 -1.97
CA GLY A 119 -16.65 15.89 -0.72
C GLY A 119 -15.63 17.01 -0.48
N ALA A 120 -15.16 17.65 -1.54
CA ALA A 120 -14.20 18.76 -1.50
C ALA A 120 -14.88 20.09 -1.12
N GLU A 121 -16.10 20.33 -1.61
CA GLU A 121 -16.81 21.60 -1.40
C GLU A 121 -17.41 21.72 0.02
N LEU A 122 -17.89 20.63 0.64
CA LEU A 122 -18.60 20.69 1.93
C LEU A 122 -17.71 20.66 3.19
N LYS A 123 -16.42 20.37 3.07
CA LYS A 123 -15.47 20.43 4.21
C LYS A 123 -14.76 21.79 4.33
N GLY A 124 -14.91 22.65 3.33
CA GLY A 124 -14.28 23.98 3.29
C GLY A 124 -14.93 25.03 4.17
N GLU A 125 -16.24 24.97 4.43
CA GLU A 125 -16.97 26.17 4.86
C GLU A 125 -17.63 26.09 6.27
N GLU A 126 -17.94 24.92 6.84
CA GLU A 126 -18.74 24.88 8.09
C GLU A 126 -17.95 24.69 9.42
N LYS A 127 -16.61 24.58 9.43
CA LYS A 127 -15.87 24.12 10.64
C LYS A 127 -14.86 25.05 11.31
N ARG A 128 -14.67 26.32 10.92
CA ARG A 128 -13.81 27.23 11.72
C ARG A 128 -14.33 28.65 11.98
N GLU A 129 -15.43 29.08 11.37
CA GLU A 129 -16.05 30.37 11.73
C GLU A 129 -16.67 30.40 13.14
N GLU A 130 -16.94 29.25 13.80
CA GLU A 130 -17.64 29.23 15.09
C GLU A 130 -16.78 29.01 16.36
N VAL A 131 -15.46 28.74 16.28
CA VAL A 131 -14.66 28.46 17.49
C VAL A 131 -13.53 29.46 17.75
N GLU A 132 -13.19 30.33 16.80
CA GLU A 132 -12.08 31.28 16.96
C GLU A 132 -12.45 32.57 17.73
N LYS A 133 -13.72 32.78 18.12
CA LYS A 133 -14.16 34.01 18.81
C LYS A 133 -14.36 33.94 20.33
N THR A 134 -14.32 32.78 21.01
CA THR A 134 -14.69 32.75 22.45
C THR A 134 -13.85 31.90 23.41
N ALA A 135 -12.67 31.39 23.01
CA ALA A 135 -11.80 30.67 23.96
C ALA A 135 -10.36 31.22 24.03
N LYS A 136 -10.22 32.54 24.24
CA LYS A 136 -9.09 33.09 25.01
C LYS A 136 -9.29 32.75 26.49
N LYS A 137 -8.50 31.80 27.01
CA LYS A 137 -7.99 31.63 28.40
C LYS A 137 -8.06 30.16 28.83
N GLY A 138 -6.91 29.57 29.17
CA GLY A 138 -6.83 28.43 30.10
C GLY A 138 -6.23 27.13 29.56
N LYS A 139 -4.90 27.07 29.53
CA LYS A 139 -3.99 25.92 29.69
C LYS A 139 -4.59 24.50 29.95
N LYS A 140 -3.96 23.53 29.25
CA LYS A 140 -3.33 22.25 29.68
C LYS A 140 -3.93 20.91 29.19
N ARG A 141 -3.04 20.20 28.46
CA ARG A 141 -2.66 18.76 28.50
C ARG A 141 -3.55 17.72 27.77
N GLY A 142 -2.90 16.87 26.93
CA GLY A 142 -3.36 15.48 26.78
C GLY A 142 -3.10 14.63 25.52
N ALA A 143 -2.08 14.86 24.68
CA ALA A 143 -1.39 13.86 23.81
C ALA A 143 -2.23 13.00 22.78
N PRO A 144 -1.62 12.22 21.87
CA PRO A 144 -1.58 12.59 20.45
C PRO A 144 -2.12 11.51 19.48
N ARG A 145 -2.77 11.92 18.38
CA ARG A 145 -2.99 11.07 17.19
C ARG A 145 -2.01 11.46 16.10
N GLY A 146 -1.33 10.43 15.58
CA GLY A 146 -0.21 10.52 14.64
C GLY A 146 -0.54 11.34 13.41
N ARG A 147 0.33 12.31 13.14
CA ARG A 147 0.44 12.96 11.83
C ARG A 147 1.31 12.06 10.98
N GLY A 148 0.71 11.43 9.96
CA GLY A 148 1.48 10.96 8.82
C GLY A 148 2.27 12.14 8.25
N ALA A 149 3.54 11.92 7.94
CA ALA A 149 4.38 12.91 7.30
C ALA A 149 3.74 13.29 5.96
N LYS A 150 3.13 14.47 5.88
CA LYS A 150 2.80 15.08 4.59
C LYS A 150 4.13 15.41 3.93
N ILE A 151 4.47 14.65 2.90
CA ILE A 151 5.47 15.04 1.91
C ILE A 151 5.11 16.46 1.47
N THR A 152 6.05 17.39 1.62
CA THR A 152 5.82 18.81 1.38
C THR A 152 5.45 19.04 -0.09
N GLY A 153 4.36 19.76 -0.33
CA GLY A 153 3.87 20.09 -1.68
C GLY A 153 4.93 20.73 -2.57
N GLU A 154 5.89 21.45 -1.98
CA GLU A 154 7.03 22.07 -2.66
C GLU A 154 7.93 21.08 -3.41
N VAL A 155 8.03 19.82 -2.96
CA VAL A 155 8.94 18.85 -3.58
C VAL A 155 8.25 18.08 -4.70
N ILE A 156 6.96 17.79 -4.53
CA ILE A 156 6.10 17.29 -5.61
C ILE A 156 6.02 18.36 -6.70
N GLU A 157 5.86 19.64 -6.34
CA GLU A 157 5.89 20.76 -7.29
C GLU A 157 7.24 20.85 -8.03
N LYS A 158 8.39 20.72 -7.35
CA LYS A 158 9.70 20.74 -8.04
C LYS A 158 9.87 19.62 -9.07
N ILE A 159 9.47 18.40 -8.74
CA ILE A 159 9.52 17.25 -9.67
C ILE A 159 8.51 17.43 -10.82
N SER A 160 7.33 18.00 -10.53
CA SER A 160 6.29 18.31 -11.52
C SER A 160 6.77 19.37 -12.50
N VAL A 161 7.45 20.41 -12.01
CA VAL A 161 7.97 21.53 -12.79
C VAL A 161 9.15 21.08 -13.66
N GLU A 162 10.04 20.22 -13.16
CA GLU A 162 11.17 19.70 -13.96
C GLU A 162 10.75 18.63 -14.99
N LYS A 163 9.83 17.72 -14.64
CA LYS A 163 9.21 16.81 -15.62
C LYS A 163 8.47 17.58 -16.72
N ALA A 164 7.83 18.70 -16.38
CA ALA A 164 7.23 19.61 -17.35
C ALA A 164 8.28 20.25 -18.29
N THR A 165 9.50 20.52 -17.81
CA THR A 165 10.56 21.08 -18.68
C THR A 165 11.13 20.10 -19.71
N ASN A 166 11.32 18.82 -19.39
CA ASN A 166 11.81 17.85 -20.39
C ASN A 166 10.71 17.37 -21.34
N SER A 167 9.48 17.19 -20.85
CA SER A 167 8.33 16.89 -21.71
C SER A 167 8.03 18.04 -22.69
N SER A 168 8.11 19.30 -22.25
CA SER A 168 7.95 20.46 -23.13
C SER A 168 9.07 20.60 -24.17
N LEU A 169 10.34 20.27 -23.84
CA LEU A 169 11.44 20.24 -24.82
C LEU A 169 11.20 19.20 -25.93
N ILE A 170 10.75 17.99 -25.56
CA ILE A 170 10.41 16.94 -26.53
C ILE A 170 9.20 17.34 -27.38
N GLU A 171 8.19 17.98 -26.78
CA GLU A 171 7.04 18.50 -27.52
C GLU A 171 7.40 19.64 -28.48
N GLU A 172 8.28 20.55 -28.07
CA GLU A 172 8.76 21.65 -28.92
C GLU A 172 9.56 21.10 -30.11
N PHE A 173 10.39 20.08 -29.90
CA PHE A 173 11.14 19.40 -30.95
C PHE A 173 10.24 18.63 -31.93
N LEU A 174 9.24 17.90 -31.41
CA LEU A 174 8.26 17.18 -32.23
C LEU A 174 7.37 18.12 -33.06
N LYS A 175 7.00 19.28 -32.49
CA LYS A 175 6.29 20.36 -33.20
C LYS A 175 7.16 20.95 -34.32
N LYS A 176 8.45 21.21 -34.06
CA LYS A 176 9.40 21.71 -35.09
C LYS A 176 9.54 20.76 -36.28
N ARG A 177 9.47 19.44 -36.06
CA ARG A 177 9.60 18.42 -37.13
C ARG A 177 8.30 17.86 -37.71
N LYS A 178 7.12 18.35 -37.28
CA LYS A 178 5.80 17.83 -37.68
C LYS A 178 5.70 16.30 -37.52
N ALA A 179 6.23 15.74 -36.44
CA ALA A 179 6.22 14.31 -36.18
C ALA A 179 5.35 13.96 -34.97
N THR A 180 4.49 12.96 -35.10
CA THR A 180 3.61 12.48 -34.02
C THR A 180 4.10 11.12 -33.52
N LEU A 181 4.54 11.07 -32.27
CA LEU A 181 4.78 9.82 -31.53
C LEU A 181 3.57 9.50 -30.62
N PRO A 182 3.31 8.22 -30.32
CA PRO A 182 2.33 7.81 -29.31
C PRO A 182 2.63 8.43 -27.94
N PRO A 183 1.60 8.68 -27.10
CA PRO A 183 1.77 9.24 -25.77
C PRO A 183 2.71 8.40 -24.89
N ASP A 184 2.57 7.08 -24.88
CA ASP A 184 3.36 6.16 -24.05
C ASP A 184 4.88 6.25 -24.35
N LEU A 185 5.22 6.39 -25.63
CA LEU A 185 6.61 6.46 -26.07
C LEU A 185 7.23 7.83 -25.71
N LYS A 186 6.43 8.90 -25.73
CA LYS A 186 6.86 10.24 -25.33
C LYS A 186 7.12 10.30 -23.83
N GLU A 187 6.21 9.75 -23.03
CA GLU A 187 6.37 9.70 -21.58
C GLU A 187 7.60 8.87 -21.21
N TYR A 188 7.81 7.72 -21.85
CA TYR A 188 8.98 6.88 -21.61
C TYR A 188 10.30 7.60 -21.93
N LEU A 189 10.38 8.28 -23.08
CA LEU A 189 11.56 9.06 -23.46
C LEU A 189 11.83 10.20 -22.47
N ALA A 190 10.78 10.87 -22.00
CA ALA A 190 10.92 11.95 -21.01
C ALA A 190 11.44 11.45 -19.66
N ILE A 191 11.01 10.25 -19.23
CA ILE A 191 11.45 9.64 -17.97
C ILE A 191 12.92 9.22 -18.05
N GLU A 192 13.29 8.46 -19.09
CA GLU A 192 14.66 7.92 -19.23
C GLU A 192 15.70 9.03 -19.43
N THR A 193 15.37 10.05 -20.23
CA THR A 193 16.29 11.18 -20.48
C THR A 193 16.47 12.07 -19.25
N TYR A 194 15.47 12.13 -18.37
CA TYR A 194 15.57 12.77 -17.07
C TYR A 194 16.45 11.96 -16.11
N GLN A 195 16.23 10.64 -16.02
CA GLN A 195 17.00 9.76 -15.14
C GLN A 195 18.49 9.75 -15.49
N GLU A 196 18.84 9.73 -16.78
CA GLU A 196 20.24 9.72 -17.24
C GLU A 196 20.91 11.12 -17.23
N LYS A 197 20.18 12.20 -16.88
CA LYS A 197 20.68 13.59 -16.92
C LYS A 197 21.39 13.96 -18.24
N LEU A 198 20.83 13.54 -19.37
CA LEU A 198 21.46 13.71 -20.69
C LEU A 198 21.47 15.18 -21.16
N PRO A 199 22.53 15.66 -21.84
CA PRO A 199 22.56 16.99 -22.46
C PRO A 199 21.48 17.13 -23.55
N LYS A 200 20.89 18.32 -23.68
CA LYS A 200 19.81 18.62 -24.64
C LYS A 200 20.08 18.13 -26.07
N GLU A 201 21.30 18.31 -26.57
CA GLU A 201 21.68 17.87 -27.93
C GLU A 201 21.64 16.35 -28.12
N ARG A 202 22.00 15.58 -27.10
CA ARG A 202 21.99 14.12 -27.15
C ARG A 202 20.56 13.60 -27.06
N THR A 203 19.72 14.26 -26.27
CA THR A 203 18.28 14.02 -26.17
C THR A 203 17.59 14.21 -27.52
N GLU A 204 17.88 15.31 -28.22
CA GLU A 204 17.33 15.59 -29.56
C GLU A 204 17.75 14.53 -30.59
N LYS A 205 19.03 14.13 -30.61
CA LYS A 205 19.53 13.07 -31.50
C LYS A 205 18.84 11.72 -31.25
N ILE A 206 18.67 11.33 -29.98
CA ILE A 206 17.96 10.10 -29.61
C ILE A 206 16.50 10.17 -30.08
N THR A 207 15.82 11.29 -29.83
CA THR A 207 14.42 11.44 -30.26
C THR A 207 14.27 11.39 -31.78
N ASP A 208 15.21 11.93 -32.56
CA ASP A 208 15.19 11.83 -34.02
C ASP A 208 15.30 10.37 -34.50
N VAL A 209 16.30 9.64 -33.99
CA VAL A 209 16.48 8.22 -34.33
C VAL A 209 15.25 7.41 -33.94
N VAL A 210 14.64 7.66 -32.78
CA VAL A 210 13.41 6.98 -32.36
C VAL A 210 12.24 7.29 -33.29
N VAL A 211 12.06 8.54 -33.73
CA VAL A 211 11.03 8.89 -34.73
C VAL A 211 11.25 8.16 -36.05
N LYS A 212 12.50 8.07 -36.52
CA LYS A 212 12.85 7.34 -37.74
C LYS A 212 12.56 5.84 -37.59
N LEU A 213 13.00 5.22 -36.49
CA LEU A 213 12.74 3.81 -36.19
C LEU A 213 11.24 3.52 -36.11
N TRP A 214 10.46 4.41 -35.48
CA TRP A 214 9.01 4.29 -35.38
C TRP A 214 8.31 4.31 -36.76
N ARG A 215 8.72 5.22 -37.64
CA ARG A 215 8.20 5.28 -39.01
C ARG A 215 8.58 4.05 -39.84
N LEU A 216 9.82 3.57 -39.68
CA LEU A 216 10.29 2.35 -40.34
C LEU A 216 9.51 1.13 -39.85
N THR A 217 9.25 1.02 -38.55
CA THR A 217 8.41 -0.08 -38.03
C THR A 217 7.00 0.00 -38.59
N ASP A 218 6.37 1.18 -38.67
CA ASP A 218 5.02 1.33 -39.24
C ASP A 218 4.95 0.92 -40.72
N LYS A 219 6.02 1.19 -41.48
CA LYS A 219 6.17 0.73 -42.87
C LYS A 219 6.31 -0.79 -42.93
N LEU A 220 7.23 -1.36 -42.14
CA LEU A 220 7.50 -2.80 -42.11
C LEU A 220 6.29 -3.62 -41.64
N LEU A 221 5.54 -3.13 -40.64
CA LEU A 221 4.31 -3.78 -40.18
C LEU A 221 3.30 -3.91 -41.31
N LYS A 222 3.10 -2.87 -42.13
CA LYS A 222 2.19 -2.94 -43.29
C LYS A 222 2.63 -3.93 -44.37
N GLU A 223 3.93 -4.20 -44.47
CA GLU A 223 4.49 -5.20 -45.39
C GLU A 223 4.41 -6.64 -44.84
N LEU A 224 4.27 -6.81 -43.52
CA LEU A 224 4.21 -8.11 -42.85
C LEU A 224 2.77 -8.55 -42.53
N ASP A 225 1.85 -7.60 -42.31
CA ASP A 225 0.42 -7.80 -42.01
C ASP A 225 -0.41 -8.27 -43.24
N THR A 226 0.25 -8.68 -44.32
CA THR A 226 -0.39 -9.26 -45.52
C THR A 226 -0.83 -10.70 -45.35
N ASP A 227 -0.35 -11.42 -44.32
CA ASP A 227 -0.83 -12.76 -43.98
C ASP A 227 -2.01 -12.66 -42.99
N PRO A 228 -3.22 -13.11 -43.36
CA PRO A 228 -4.42 -12.97 -42.52
C PRO A 228 -4.41 -13.79 -41.22
N ASP A 229 -3.42 -14.67 -41.03
CA ASP A 229 -3.33 -15.60 -39.90
C ASP A 229 -2.25 -15.21 -38.86
N GLU A 230 -1.33 -14.27 -39.17
CA GLU A 230 -0.25 -13.87 -38.25
C GLU A 230 -0.44 -12.44 -37.72
N THR A 231 -0.82 -12.30 -36.45
CA THR A 231 -0.86 -10.99 -35.79
C THR A 231 0.56 -10.57 -35.39
N VAL A 232 1.14 -9.62 -36.12
CA VAL A 232 2.50 -9.11 -35.84
C VAL A 232 2.45 -7.99 -34.80
N TYR A 233 3.13 -8.18 -33.67
CA TYR A 233 3.20 -7.20 -32.58
C TYR A 233 4.32 -6.18 -32.80
N ARG A 234 4.08 -4.95 -32.32
CA ARG A 234 5.05 -3.86 -32.32
C ARG A 234 6.12 -4.05 -31.24
N LEU A 235 7.28 -3.44 -31.47
CA LEU A 235 8.35 -3.38 -30.48
C LEU A 235 7.92 -2.53 -29.25
N PRO A 236 8.32 -2.91 -28.02
CA PRO A 236 8.10 -2.09 -26.83
C PRO A 236 8.85 -0.76 -26.84
N SER A 237 8.34 0.24 -26.12
CA SER A 237 8.95 1.58 -26.00
C SER A 237 10.41 1.55 -25.55
N LYS A 238 10.74 0.65 -24.60
CA LYS A 238 12.10 0.42 -24.12
C LYS A 238 13.04 -0.08 -25.22
N SER A 239 12.57 -0.97 -26.09
CA SER A 239 13.35 -1.50 -27.19
C SER A 239 13.73 -0.41 -28.19
N TYR A 240 12.83 0.52 -28.50
CA TYR A 240 13.14 1.67 -29.35
C TYR A 240 14.21 2.58 -28.76
N TYR A 241 14.12 2.88 -27.46
CA TYR A 241 15.12 3.69 -26.77
C TYR A 241 16.50 3.03 -26.76
N VAL A 242 16.57 1.75 -26.39
CA VAL A 242 17.83 1.00 -26.34
C VAL A 242 18.47 0.86 -27.72
N LEU A 243 17.66 0.60 -28.75
CA LEU A 243 18.14 0.54 -30.13
C LEU A 243 18.68 1.90 -30.57
N ALA A 244 17.94 2.99 -30.35
CA ALA A 244 18.40 4.33 -30.70
C ALA A 244 19.71 4.70 -30.02
N LYS A 245 19.85 4.41 -28.72
CA LYS A 245 21.09 4.64 -27.97
C LYS A 245 22.27 3.86 -28.55
N LYS A 246 22.11 2.57 -28.82
CA LYS A 246 23.16 1.72 -29.40
C LYS A 246 23.54 2.11 -30.84
N LEU A 247 22.57 2.56 -31.65
CA LEU A 247 22.82 3.02 -33.01
C LEU A 247 23.63 4.32 -33.03
N ILE A 248 23.40 5.21 -32.05
CA ILE A 248 24.18 6.44 -31.87
C ILE A 248 25.59 6.13 -31.36
N GLU A 249 25.72 5.24 -30.38
CA GLU A 249 27.03 4.85 -29.80
C GLU A 249 27.95 4.15 -30.80
N LYS A 250 27.37 3.39 -31.74
CA LYS A 250 28.14 2.64 -32.76
C LYS A 250 28.24 3.36 -34.11
N GLU A 251 27.73 4.59 -34.23
CA GLU A 251 27.74 5.40 -35.46
C GLU A 251 27.27 4.63 -36.71
N VAL A 252 26.19 3.86 -36.57
CA VAL A 252 25.70 2.99 -37.64
C VAL A 252 25.06 3.84 -38.76
N PRO A 253 25.36 3.59 -40.04
CA PRO A 253 24.76 4.31 -41.16
C PRO A 253 23.24 4.08 -41.25
N GLU A 254 22.49 5.11 -41.64
CA GLU A 254 21.01 5.08 -41.68
C GLU A 254 20.45 3.98 -42.59
N VAL A 255 21.19 3.56 -43.61
CA VAL A 255 20.81 2.46 -44.52
C VAL A 255 20.63 1.14 -43.76
N ALA A 256 21.42 0.91 -42.71
CA ALA A 256 21.33 -0.30 -41.91
C ALA A 256 20.18 -0.25 -40.88
N TYR A 257 19.52 0.90 -40.68
CA TYR A 257 18.44 1.02 -39.68
C TYR A 257 17.23 0.18 -40.07
N GLU A 258 16.90 0.11 -41.36
CA GLU A 258 15.77 -0.69 -41.87
C GLU A 258 16.00 -2.18 -41.61
N GLU A 259 17.20 -2.70 -41.92
CA GLU A 259 17.54 -4.10 -41.71
C GLU A 259 17.59 -4.47 -40.21
N ILE A 260 18.20 -3.63 -39.37
CA ILE A 260 18.27 -3.85 -37.92
C ILE A 260 16.87 -3.84 -37.32
N THR A 261 16.02 -2.90 -37.73
CA THR A 261 14.64 -2.79 -37.24
C THR A 261 13.82 -4.01 -37.65
N LYS A 262 13.96 -4.46 -38.90
CA LYS A 262 13.30 -5.66 -39.40
C LYS A 262 13.72 -6.89 -38.61
N ARG A 263 15.03 -7.07 -38.40
CA ARG A 263 15.57 -8.22 -37.66
C ARG A 263 15.14 -8.20 -36.19
N ALA A 264 15.14 -7.02 -35.56
CA ALA A 264 14.65 -6.84 -34.20
C ALA A 264 13.15 -7.18 -34.07
N LEU A 265 12.34 -6.80 -35.05
CA LEU A 265 10.90 -7.09 -35.05
C LEU A 265 10.62 -8.58 -35.26
N ILE A 266 11.35 -9.26 -36.15
CA ILE A 266 11.23 -10.71 -36.34
C ILE A 266 11.62 -11.46 -35.06
N GLU A 267 12.77 -11.12 -34.47
CA GLU A 267 13.24 -11.76 -33.23
C GLU A 267 12.28 -11.48 -32.06
N TYR A 268 11.73 -10.27 -31.96
CA TYR A 268 10.78 -9.96 -30.90
C TYR A 268 9.50 -10.80 -31.01
N ASN A 269 8.89 -10.86 -32.19
CA ASN A 269 7.65 -11.61 -32.40
C ASN A 269 7.85 -13.12 -32.22
N LYS A 270 9.00 -13.65 -32.64
CA LYS A 270 9.35 -15.06 -32.44
C LYS A 270 9.52 -15.44 -30.97
N ASN A 271 9.91 -14.48 -30.12
CA ASN A 271 10.18 -14.71 -28.69
C ASN A 271 9.00 -14.27 -27.78
N LEU A 272 7.82 -14.00 -28.34
CA LEU A 272 6.62 -13.77 -27.55
C LEU A 272 6.19 -15.06 -26.84
N VAL A 273 5.56 -14.92 -25.68
CA VAL A 273 5.01 -16.06 -24.95
C VAL A 273 3.74 -16.52 -25.67
N ASP A 274 3.63 -17.82 -25.91
CA ASP A 274 2.46 -18.42 -26.53
C ASP A 274 1.18 -18.15 -25.70
N PRO A 275 0.07 -17.72 -26.32
CA PRO A 275 -1.19 -17.54 -25.61
C PRO A 275 -1.65 -18.82 -24.90
N HIS A 276 -2.22 -18.65 -23.70
CA HIS A 276 -2.70 -19.76 -22.84
C HIS A 276 -1.60 -20.66 -22.26
N GLU A 277 -0.34 -20.23 -22.31
CA GLU A 277 0.74 -20.87 -21.56
C GLU A 277 0.52 -20.76 -20.04
N SER A 278 0.96 -21.78 -19.32
CA SER A 278 0.76 -21.95 -17.87
C SER A 278 1.70 -21.12 -17.00
N VAL A 279 1.84 -19.82 -17.30
CA VAL A 279 2.85 -18.94 -16.69
C VAL A 279 2.82 -18.93 -15.15
N GLY A 280 1.64 -19.06 -14.53
CA GLY A 280 1.52 -19.15 -13.08
C GLY A 280 2.13 -20.43 -12.48
N ILE A 281 1.98 -21.56 -13.16
CA ILE A 281 2.54 -22.85 -12.74
C ILE A 281 4.06 -22.83 -12.93
N VAL A 282 4.53 -22.37 -14.09
CA VAL A 282 5.96 -22.28 -14.41
C VAL A 282 6.67 -21.33 -13.45
N ALA A 283 6.08 -20.17 -13.15
CA ALA A 283 6.64 -19.23 -12.19
C ALA A 283 6.71 -19.81 -10.77
N ALA A 284 5.64 -20.47 -10.31
CA ALA A 284 5.60 -21.12 -9.01
C ALA A 284 6.67 -22.22 -8.88
N GLN A 285 6.83 -23.05 -9.92
CA GLN A 285 7.88 -24.07 -9.97
C GLN A 285 9.28 -23.45 -9.98
N SER A 286 9.50 -22.42 -10.80
CA SER A 286 10.81 -21.77 -10.93
C SER A 286 11.27 -21.08 -9.65
N ILE A 287 10.33 -20.59 -8.84
CA ILE A 287 10.64 -19.98 -7.53
C ILE A 287 10.76 -21.07 -6.45
N GLY A 288 9.98 -22.14 -6.54
CA GLY A 288 9.93 -23.21 -5.55
C GLY A 288 11.05 -24.25 -5.68
N GLU A 289 11.49 -24.58 -6.88
CA GLU A 289 12.55 -25.56 -7.15
C GLU A 289 13.87 -25.20 -6.43
N PRO A 290 14.37 -23.95 -6.52
CA PRO A 290 15.56 -23.54 -5.78
C PRO A 290 15.41 -23.66 -4.26
N GLY A 291 14.18 -23.57 -3.74
CA GLY A 291 13.89 -23.75 -2.32
C GLY A 291 14.31 -25.12 -1.78
N THR A 292 14.39 -26.15 -2.63
CA THR A 292 14.89 -27.48 -2.23
C THR A 292 16.41 -27.56 -2.13
N GLN A 293 17.12 -26.68 -2.85
CA GLN A 293 18.58 -26.58 -2.86
C GLN A 293 19.10 -25.60 -1.81
N MET A 294 18.25 -24.69 -1.33
CA MET A 294 18.58 -23.77 -0.25
C MET A 294 18.81 -24.55 1.04
N THR A 295 20.03 -24.45 1.58
CA THR A 295 20.35 -25.04 2.88
C THR A 295 19.77 -24.21 4.02
N MET A 296 19.39 -24.84 5.12
CA MET A 296 18.89 -24.13 6.29
C MET A 296 19.98 -23.23 6.89
N ARG A 297 19.72 -21.92 6.88
CA ARG A 297 20.50 -20.86 7.54
C ARG A 297 22.00 -20.92 7.23
N THR A 298 22.42 -20.27 6.16
CA THR A 298 23.85 -19.90 5.97
C THR A 298 24.22 -18.85 7.02
N PHE A 299 24.67 -19.31 8.19
CA PHE A 299 25.37 -18.44 9.12
C PHE A 299 26.79 -18.20 8.62
N HIS A 300 27.28 -17.00 8.92
CA HIS A 300 28.63 -16.45 8.68
C HIS A 300 28.74 -15.54 7.44
N TYR A 301 28.38 -14.27 7.62
CA TYR A 301 29.28 -13.21 7.13
C TYR A 301 30.52 -13.23 8.03
N ALA A 302 31.64 -13.72 7.51
CA ALA A 302 32.91 -13.62 8.20
C ALA A 302 33.37 -12.15 8.21
N GLY A 303 33.41 -11.53 9.40
CA GLY A 303 34.24 -10.35 9.64
C GLY A 303 33.54 -8.98 9.68
N VAL A 304 32.21 -8.89 9.67
CA VAL A 304 31.50 -7.60 9.81
C VAL A 304 30.55 -7.68 11.00
N ALA A 305 30.49 -6.62 11.82
CA ALA A 305 29.69 -6.54 13.04
C ALA A 305 28.17 -6.45 12.76
N GLU A 306 27.66 -7.35 11.93
CA GLU A 306 26.38 -7.22 11.23
C GLU A 306 25.21 -7.81 12.02
N ILE A 307 24.09 -7.09 11.89
CA ILE A 307 22.77 -7.44 12.41
C ILE A 307 22.41 -8.85 11.92
N ASN A 308 21.85 -9.69 12.78
CA ASN A 308 21.33 -10.99 12.35
C ASN A 308 20.16 -10.74 11.39
N VAL A 309 20.38 -10.90 10.09
CA VAL A 309 19.32 -10.86 9.07
C VAL A 309 18.90 -12.30 8.76
N THR A 310 17.59 -12.57 8.72
CA THR A 310 17.08 -13.81 8.16
C THR A 310 17.36 -13.82 6.66
N LEU A 311 18.23 -14.73 6.22
CA LEU A 311 18.57 -14.92 4.81
C LEU A 311 18.06 -16.28 4.30
N GLY A 312 18.02 -16.42 2.96
CA GLY A 312 17.67 -17.66 2.27
C GLY A 312 16.17 -17.99 2.31
N LEU A 313 15.85 -19.29 2.34
CA LEU A 313 14.47 -19.77 2.24
C LEU A 313 13.51 -19.20 3.31
N PRO A 314 13.88 -19.10 4.60
CA PRO A 314 13.00 -18.51 5.60
C PRO A 314 12.56 -17.08 5.25
N ARG A 315 13.45 -16.31 4.63
CA ARG A 315 13.14 -14.94 4.22
C ARG A 315 12.16 -14.92 3.04
N LEU A 316 12.38 -15.78 2.06
CA LEU A 316 11.48 -15.92 0.92
C LEU A 316 10.06 -16.34 1.36
N ILE A 317 9.96 -17.22 2.36
CA ILE A 317 8.68 -17.61 2.97
C ILE A 317 8.00 -16.41 3.63
N GLU A 318 8.74 -15.59 4.41
CA GLU A 318 8.17 -14.40 5.05
C GLU A 318 7.60 -13.38 4.06
N ILE A 319 8.29 -13.21 2.92
CA ILE A 319 7.84 -12.33 1.82
C ILE A 319 6.55 -12.87 1.24
N VAL A 320 6.54 -14.15 0.81
CA VAL A 320 5.40 -14.80 0.16
C VAL A 320 4.16 -14.90 1.07
N ASP A 321 4.38 -15.09 2.38
CA ASP A 321 3.31 -15.10 3.38
C ASP A 321 2.86 -13.69 3.82
N ALA A 322 3.45 -12.63 3.26
CA ALA A 322 3.16 -11.24 3.59
C ALA A 322 3.10 -11.01 5.11
N ARG A 323 4.12 -11.49 5.84
CA ARG A 323 4.12 -11.49 7.29
C ARG A 323 4.09 -10.05 7.84
N LYS A 324 3.21 -9.79 8.82
CA LYS A 324 3.04 -8.44 9.39
C LYS A 324 4.30 -7.83 9.98
N THR A 325 5.06 -8.66 10.68
CA THR A 325 6.35 -8.30 11.24
C THR A 325 7.33 -9.41 10.84
N PRO A 326 8.36 -9.12 10.04
CA PRO A 326 9.39 -10.11 9.73
C PRO A 326 10.13 -10.52 11.01
N SER A 327 10.83 -11.66 10.99
CA SER A 327 11.53 -12.12 12.20
C SER A 327 12.68 -11.20 12.60
N THR A 328 13.37 -10.62 11.61
CA THR A 328 14.47 -9.66 11.80
C THR A 328 14.19 -8.42 10.94
N PRO A 329 13.33 -7.49 11.41
CA PRO A 329 13.11 -6.22 10.71
C PRO A 329 14.39 -5.41 10.69
N MET A 330 14.72 -4.84 9.54
CA MET A 330 15.85 -3.94 9.37
C MET A 330 15.49 -2.76 8.46
N MET A 331 16.22 -1.67 8.61
CA MET A 331 16.19 -0.55 7.70
C MET A 331 17.58 -0.14 7.28
N GLU A 332 17.67 0.33 6.04
CA GLU A 332 18.85 0.98 5.49
C GLU A 332 18.54 2.48 5.36
N ILE A 333 19.13 3.28 6.23
CA ILE A 333 18.87 4.72 6.32
C ILE A 333 20.04 5.48 5.70
N HIS A 334 19.80 5.99 4.50
CA HIS A 334 20.71 6.92 3.84
C HIS A 334 20.53 8.34 4.40
N LEU A 335 21.62 9.11 4.38
CA LEU A 335 21.69 10.45 4.91
C LEU A 335 21.90 11.46 3.79
N LYS A 336 21.40 12.68 3.99
CA LYS A 336 21.63 13.80 3.06
C LYS A 336 23.12 14.11 2.95
N GLU A 337 23.55 14.59 1.78
CA GLU A 337 24.97 14.83 1.45
C GLU A 337 25.69 15.71 2.49
N ASP A 338 24.98 16.67 3.10
CA ASP A 338 25.51 17.60 4.11
C ASP A 338 25.92 16.92 5.43
N ILE A 339 25.30 15.77 5.75
CA ILE A 339 25.51 15.03 7.00
C ILE A 339 26.33 13.76 6.74
N ARG A 340 26.23 13.20 5.52
CA ARG A 340 26.82 11.92 5.12
C ARG A 340 28.34 11.83 5.32
N LYS A 341 29.06 12.95 5.42
CA LYS A 341 30.53 13.01 5.59
C LYS A 341 30.99 13.26 7.03
N ASP A 342 30.12 13.74 7.91
CA ASP A 342 30.50 14.17 9.27
C ASP A 342 30.10 13.12 10.31
N LEU A 343 31.09 12.39 10.82
CA LEU A 343 30.90 11.31 11.79
C LEU A 343 30.18 11.77 13.07
N SER A 344 30.42 13.00 13.53
CA SER A 344 29.84 13.51 14.78
C SER A 344 28.34 13.71 14.64
N LYS A 345 27.90 14.30 13.51
CA LYS A 345 26.49 14.49 13.20
C LYS A 345 25.78 13.15 12.95
N VAL A 346 26.43 12.22 12.26
CA VAL A 346 25.91 10.87 12.03
C VAL A 346 25.66 10.14 13.35
N LYS A 347 26.61 10.21 14.30
CA LYS A 347 26.44 9.62 15.64
C LYS A 347 25.30 10.27 16.42
N SER A 348 25.18 11.60 16.38
CA SER A 348 24.07 12.32 17.03
C SER A 348 22.71 11.90 16.46
N LEU A 349 22.63 11.68 15.14
CA LEU A 349 21.43 11.21 14.46
C LEU A 349 21.11 9.75 14.80
N ALA A 350 22.12 8.87 14.82
CA ALA A 350 21.97 7.48 15.24
C ALA A 350 21.41 7.39 16.68
N ASN A 351 21.97 8.18 17.61
CA ASN A 351 21.49 8.27 19.00
C ASN A 351 20.04 8.77 19.12
N ARG A 352 19.56 9.59 18.17
CA ARG A 352 18.17 10.06 18.12
C ARG A 352 17.21 9.00 17.60
N ILE A 353 17.69 8.08 16.77
CA ILE A 353 16.90 7.00 16.18
C ILE A 353 16.83 5.81 17.14
N GLU A 354 17.96 5.44 17.74
CA GLU A 354 18.09 4.30 18.65
C GLU A 354 17.19 4.44 19.88
N LYS A 355 16.31 3.45 20.09
CA LYS A 355 15.49 3.38 21.29
C LYS A 355 16.39 3.14 22.50
N THR A 356 16.31 4.05 23.46
CA THR A 356 16.95 3.87 24.76
C THR A 356 15.89 3.71 25.83
N THR A 357 15.90 2.55 26.49
CA THR A 357 15.03 2.26 27.64
C THR A 357 15.69 2.71 28.94
N VAL A 358 14.91 2.78 30.03
CA VAL A 358 15.47 3.10 31.34
C VAL A 358 16.45 2.02 31.81
N GLU A 359 16.23 0.76 31.44
CA GLU A 359 17.16 -0.34 31.76
C GLU A 359 18.54 -0.16 31.10
N ASP A 360 18.58 0.38 29.87
CA ASP A 360 19.85 0.61 29.16
C ASP A 360 20.59 1.87 29.66
N ALA A 361 19.87 2.82 30.26
CA ALA A 361 20.39 4.14 30.59
C ALA A 361 20.60 4.38 32.09
N ALA A 362 20.01 3.55 32.96
CA ALA A 362 20.05 3.74 34.40
C ALA A 362 20.09 2.42 35.18
N ASN A 363 20.80 2.44 36.30
CA ASN A 363 20.72 1.37 37.29
C ASN A 363 19.44 1.55 38.11
N LEU A 364 18.64 0.49 38.15
CA LEU A 364 17.38 0.46 38.87
C LEU A 364 17.58 -0.30 40.17
N ASP A 365 17.25 0.35 41.30
CA ASP A 365 17.25 -0.26 42.62
C ASP A 365 15.81 -0.30 43.16
N LEU A 366 15.37 -1.49 43.56
CA LEU A 366 14.06 -1.72 44.17
C LEU A 366 14.20 -1.74 45.69
N ASP A 367 13.69 -0.72 46.37
CA ASP A 367 13.64 -0.67 47.82
C ASP A 367 12.28 -1.19 48.32
N LEU A 368 12.29 -2.43 48.80
CA LEU A 368 11.10 -3.11 49.32
C LEU A 368 10.63 -2.55 50.67
N PHE A 369 11.52 -1.94 51.45
CA PHE A 369 11.21 -1.43 52.78
C PHE A 369 10.51 -0.08 52.71
N ASN A 370 11.05 0.82 51.89
CA ASN A 370 10.48 2.15 51.70
C ASN A 370 9.43 2.21 50.57
N MET A 371 9.16 1.08 49.90
CA MET A 371 8.24 0.98 48.76
C MET A 371 8.57 2.00 47.65
N ILE A 372 9.87 2.14 47.38
CA ILE A 372 10.42 3.14 46.46
C ILE A 372 11.22 2.45 45.37
N ILE A 373 11.12 2.97 44.15
CA ILE A 373 12.01 2.61 43.04
C ILE A 373 12.99 3.76 42.85
N ARG A 374 14.28 3.48 43.01
CA ARG A 374 15.36 4.44 42.73
C ARG A 374 15.93 4.16 41.35
N ILE A 375 16.01 5.20 40.54
CA ILE A 375 16.59 5.17 39.21
C ILE A 375 17.84 6.03 39.27
N LYS A 376 19.01 5.42 39.10
CA LYS A 376 20.30 6.11 39.05
C LYS A 376 20.80 6.14 37.60
N PRO A 377 20.65 7.26 36.87
CA PRO A 377 21.15 7.39 35.51
C PRO A 377 22.67 7.19 35.47
N ASP A 378 23.16 6.39 34.53
CA ASP A 378 24.61 6.24 34.35
C ASP A 378 25.16 7.46 33.59
N LYS A 379 26.03 8.24 34.25
CA LYS A 379 26.62 9.47 33.70
C LYS A 379 27.35 9.22 32.38
N LYS A 380 28.01 8.07 32.21
CA LYS A 380 28.77 7.76 30.98
C LYS A 380 27.88 7.49 29.77
N ILE A 381 26.73 6.86 29.98
CA ILE A 381 25.78 6.54 28.91
C ILE A 381 24.96 7.78 28.56
N CYS A 382 24.59 8.57 29.56
CA CYS A 382 23.86 9.82 29.38
C CYS A 382 24.67 10.87 28.60
N GLU A 383 25.98 10.99 28.85
CA GLU A 383 26.87 11.88 28.08
C GLU A 383 27.03 11.42 26.63
N LYS A 384 27.20 10.10 26.38
CA LYS A 384 27.36 9.55 25.02
C LYS A 384 26.10 9.63 24.17
N LYS A 385 24.92 9.48 24.79
CA LYS A 385 23.62 9.48 24.10
C LYS A 385 22.90 10.85 24.15
N GLU A 386 23.54 11.86 24.75
CA GLU A 386 22.98 13.20 24.95
C GLU A 386 21.59 13.16 25.61
N ILE A 387 21.47 12.41 26.71
CA ILE A 387 20.20 12.22 27.43
C ILE A 387 20.18 13.17 28.62
N THR A 388 19.11 13.94 28.74
CA THR A 388 18.89 14.87 29.84
C THR A 388 17.95 14.26 30.89
N ILE A 389 18.02 14.74 32.14
CA ILE A 389 17.12 14.31 33.23
C ILE A 389 15.65 14.62 32.86
N ASP A 390 15.41 15.66 32.06
CA ASP A 390 14.08 16.00 31.54
C ASP A 390 13.50 14.93 30.61
N ASP A 391 14.34 14.25 29.82
CA ASP A 391 13.91 13.14 28.95
C ASP A 391 13.41 11.94 29.77
N PHE A 392 14.09 11.64 30.89
CA PHE A 392 13.64 10.61 31.83
C PHE A 392 12.30 10.98 32.46
N LEU A 393 12.11 12.24 32.83
CA LEU A 393 10.83 12.72 33.37
C LEU A 393 9.72 12.63 32.33
N GLU A 394 9.98 12.92 31.05
CA GLU A 394 8.99 12.78 29.99
C GLU A 394 8.61 11.31 29.74
N GLY A 395 9.60 10.40 29.75
CA GLY A 395 9.38 8.96 29.66
C GLY A 395 8.54 8.39 30.81
N LEU A 396 8.85 8.83 32.04
CA LEU A 396 8.22 8.34 33.27
C LEU A 396 6.85 8.96 33.55
N ARG A 397 6.48 10.09 32.93
CA ARG A 397 5.12 10.70 33.05
C ARG A 397 3.97 9.75 32.73
N ARG A 398 4.22 8.69 31.94
CA ARG A 398 3.21 7.68 31.59
C ARG A 398 2.94 6.68 32.72
N VAL A 399 3.83 6.59 33.71
CA VAL A 399 3.76 5.65 34.82
C VAL A 399 2.87 6.22 35.94
N LYS A 400 2.00 5.39 36.52
CA LYS A 400 1.09 5.78 37.61
C LYS A 400 1.83 5.79 38.95
N GLY A 401 2.71 6.76 39.16
CA GLY A 401 3.46 6.95 40.41
C GLY A 401 3.72 8.43 40.72
N GLU A 402 4.02 8.74 41.97
CA GLU A 402 4.62 10.02 42.34
C GLU A 402 6.11 9.96 42.00
N ILE A 403 6.57 10.90 41.20
CA ILE A 403 7.95 10.98 40.73
C ILE A 403 8.57 12.18 41.41
N ASN A 404 9.54 11.93 42.28
CA ASN A 404 10.34 12.96 42.94
C ASN A 404 11.76 12.88 42.41
N VAL A 405 12.37 14.03 42.15
CA VAL A 405 13.78 14.12 41.75
C VAL A 405 14.57 14.54 42.99
N GLU A 406 15.47 13.67 43.45
CA GLU A 406 16.38 13.95 44.54
C GLU A 406 17.80 14.05 43.98
N GLY A 407 18.22 15.26 43.59
CA GLY A 407 19.53 15.50 42.99
C GLY A 407 19.68 14.84 41.61
N ASP A 408 20.62 13.90 41.50
CA ASP A 408 20.88 13.09 40.28
C ASP A 408 20.04 11.80 40.23
N GLU A 409 19.26 11.47 41.26
CA GLU A 409 18.45 10.25 41.33
C GLU A 409 16.95 10.55 41.14
N ILE A 410 16.27 9.68 40.39
CA ILE A 410 14.81 9.76 40.21
C ILE A 410 14.16 8.70 41.11
N VAL A 411 13.28 9.17 41.99
CA VAL A 411 12.59 8.36 43.00
C VAL A 411 11.13 8.23 42.61
N VAL A 412 10.66 7.01 42.38
CA VAL A 412 9.27 6.74 42.03
C VAL A 412 8.56 6.00 43.16
N ARG A 413 7.44 6.56 43.63
CA ARG A 413 6.55 5.98 44.64
C ARG A 413 5.22 5.53 44.03
N PRO A 414 4.75 4.30 44.28
CA PRO A 414 3.43 3.85 43.86
C PRO A 414 2.33 4.53 44.69
N ARG A 415 1.18 4.82 44.07
CA ARG A 415 0.03 5.44 44.76
C ARG A 415 -0.69 4.52 45.75
N GLU A 416 -0.55 3.21 45.57
CA GLU A 416 -1.06 2.20 46.49
C GLU A 416 0.13 1.41 47.04
N GLU A 417 0.23 1.31 48.36
CA GLU A 417 1.25 0.54 49.10
C GLU A 417 0.95 -0.97 49.03
N ARG A 418 0.89 -1.51 47.81
CA ARG A 418 0.72 -2.94 47.56
C ARG A 418 1.95 -3.47 46.82
N TYR A 419 2.50 -4.57 47.32
CA TYR A 419 3.66 -5.24 46.72
C TYR A 419 3.46 -5.57 45.23
N LYS A 420 2.27 -6.07 44.87
CA LYS A 420 1.91 -6.37 43.47
C LYS A 420 1.93 -5.12 42.58
N THR A 421 1.50 -3.98 43.11
CA THR A 421 1.50 -2.72 42.37
C THR A 421 2.92 -2.21 42.17
N LEU A 422 3.79 -2.33 43.17
CA LEU A 422 5.21 -1.99 43.06
C LEU A 422 5.92 -2.84 41.99
N LEU A 423 5.68 -4.16 41.97
CA LEU A 423 6.28 -5.06 40.97
C LEU A 423 5.80 -4.77 39.55
N LEU A 424 4.51 -4.46 39.38
CA LEU A 424 3.96 -4.04 38.09
C LEU A 424 4.53 -2.67 37.65
N LEU A 425 4.72 -1.74 38.59
CA LEU A 425 5.33 -0.44 38.32
C LEU A 425 6.79 -0.60 37.91
N TRP A 426 7.53 -1.48 38.58
CA TRP A 426 8.91 -1.84 38.27
C TRP A 426 9.07 -2.37 36.84
N GLU A 427 8.23 -3.34 36.45
CA GLU A 427 8.19 -3.86 35.08
C GLU A 427 7.84 -2.78 34.04
N GLN A 428 6.96 -1.83 34.40
CA GLN A 428 6.62 -0.69 33.53
C GLN A 428 7.76 0.31 33.40
N ILE A 429 8.49 0.59 34.48
CA ILE A 429 9.62 1.51 34.49
C ILE A 429 10.76 0.95 33.65
N LYS A 430 11.09 -0.34 33.80
CA LYS A 430 12.10 -1.02 32.96
C LYS A 430 11.84 -0.82 31.47
N LYS A 431 10.61 -1.05 31.04
CA LYS A 431 10.18 -0.94 29.64
C LYS A 431 9.90 0.48 29.18
N SER A 432 9.93 1.46 30.09
CA SER A 432 9.64 2.84 29.74
C SER A 432 10.76 3.40 28.85
N LYS A 433 10.33 4.11 27.80
CA LYS A 433 11.24 4.72 26.84
C LYS A 433 11.67 6.09 27.34
N VAL A 434 12.95 6.41 27.17
CA VAL A 434 13.51 7.72 27.49
C VAL A 434 13.65 8.53 26.21
N LYS A 435 14.36 7.98 25.22
CA LYS A 435 14.66 8.64 23.93
C LYS A 435 14.63 7.62 22.79
N GLY A 436 14.43 8.08 21.56
CA GLY A 436 14.43 7.25 20.36
C GLY A 436 13.05 6.89 19.81
N ILE A 437 13.05 6.19 18.68
CA ILE A 437 11.83 5.78 17.98
C ILE A 437 11.34 4.43 18.53
N GLU A 438 10.03 4.24 18.63
CA GLU A 438 9.47 2.93 18.99
C GLU A 438 9.77 1.92 17.86
N ASP A 439 10.09 0.68 18.25
CA ASP A 439 10.38 -0.44 17.35
C ASP A 439 11.76 -0.48 16.69
N ILE A 440 12.70 0.41 17.06
CA ILE A 440 14.12 0.35 16.65
C ILE A 440 15.02 0.08 17.85
N SER A 441 15.56 -1.14 17.99
CA SER A 441 16.38 -1.54 19.14
C SER A 441 17.81 -1.03 19.06
N ARG A 442 18.45 -1.11 17.89
CA ARG A 442 19.87 -0.79 17.72
C ARG A 442 20.12 -0.13 16.37
N VAL A 443 21.08 0.80 16.34
CA VAL A 443 21.54 1.45 15.10
C VAL A 443 23.04 1.22 14.96
N ILE A 444 23.46 0.77 13.78
CA ILE A 444 24.86 0.53 13.43
C ILE A 444 25.24 1.50 12.31
N VAL A 445 26.37 2.19 12.48
CA VAL A 445 26.93 3.09 11.47
C VAL A 445 27.94 2.32 10.62
N ARG A 446 27.74 2.27 9.31
CA ARG A 446 28.68 1.69 8.35
C ARG A 446 29.25 2.80 7.45
N SER A 447 30.54 2.75 7.16
CA SER A 447 31.15 3.58 6.13
C SER A 447 31.14 2.85 4.79
N GLU A 448 30.51 3.43 3.79
CA GLU A 448 30.56 2.99 2.40
C GLU A 448 31.33 4.01 1.53
N GLU A 449 31.65 3.65 0.28
CA GLU A 449 32.47 4.49 -0.62
C GLU A 449 31.89 5.90 -0.82
N GLU A 450 30.57 6.01 -0.83
CA GLU A 450 29.86 7.28 -1.00
C GLU A 450 29.54 8.00 0.33
N GLY A 451 29.90 7.43 1.49
CA GLY A 451 29.77 8.02 2.83
C GLY A 451 29.10 7.12 3.86
N TYR A 452 28.70 7.67 5.01
CA TYR A 452 28.12 6.88 6.10
C TYR A 452 26.64 6.51 5.86
N VAL A 453 26.29 5.25 6.11
CA VAL A 453 24.93 4.70 6.06
C VAL A 453 24.58 4.10 7.44
N LEU A 454 23.33 4.24 7.86
CA LEU A 454 22.86 3.69 9.13
C LEU A 454 22.01 2.44 8.87
N TYR A 455 22.38 1.33 9.51
CA TYR A 455 21.61 0.10 9.51
C TYR A 455 20.90 -0.05 10.85
N THR A 456 19.59 -0.29 10.85
CA THR A 456 18.82 -0.44 12.08
C THR A 456 18.36 -1.87 12.29
N GLU A 457 18.35 -2.30 13.54
CA GLU A 457 17.61 -3.46 14.00
C GLU A 457 16.23 -2.98 14.48
N GLY A 458 15.18 -3.44 13.82
CA GLY A 458 13.86 -2.83 13.91
C GLY A 458 13.49 -1.98 12.70
N SER A 459 12.18 -1.74 12.54
CA SER A 459 11.65 -0.92 11.45
C SER A 459 10.59 0.06 11.95
N ASN A 460 10.73 1.32 11.55
CA ASN A 460 9.73 2.38 11.73
C ASN A 460 9.91 3.48 10.67
N LEU A 461 9.68 3.12 9.40
CA LEU A 461 9.82 3.95 8.22
C LEU A 461 9.08 5.29 8.35
N ALA A 462 7.83 5.26 8.84
CA ALA A 462 7.01 6.47 8.98
C ALA A 462 7.68 7.53 9.86
N ARG A 463 8.32 7.12 10.95
CA ARG A 463 9.01 8.03 11.87
C ARG A 463 10.38 8.41 11.36
N VAL A 464 11.14 7.46 10.81
CA VAL A 464 12.50 7.70 10.29
C VAL A 464 12.49 8.73 9.17
N LEU A 465 11.55 8.64 8.22
CA LEU A 465 11.45 9.60 7.10
C LEU A 465 11.13 11.03 7.57
N SER A 466 10.52 11.18 8.76
CA SER A 466 10.20 12.50 9.34
C SER A 466 11.38 13.18 10.03
N ILE A 467 12.52 12.51 10.17
CA ILE A 467 13.69 13.06 10.86
C ILE A 467 14.50 13.93 9.90
N GLU A 468 14.85 15.13 10.36
CA GLU A 468 15.76 16.01 9.63
C GLU A 468 17.15 15.38 9.52
N GLY A 469 17.62 15.26 8.27
CA GLY A 469 18.94 14.73 7.93
C GLY A 469 18.93 13.36 7.27
N VAL A 470 17.81 12.65 7.33
CA VAL A 470 17.58 11.41 6.57
C VAL A 470 17.26 11.74 5.11
N ASP A 471 17.80 10.95 4.18
CA ASP A 471 17.46 11.01 2.77
C ASP A 471 16.22 10.17 2.48
N GLN A 472 15.10 10.85 2.28
CA GLN A 472 13.79 10.23 2.08
C GLN A 472 13.67 9.43 0.77
N TYR A 473 14.57 9.64 -0.20
CA TYR A 473 14.49 8.99 -1.51
C TYR A 473 15.24 7.67 -1.59
N LYS A 474 16.25 7.50 -0.74
CA LYS A 474 17.11 6.32 -0.74
C LYS A 474 16.84 5.38 0.43
N THR A 475 16.27 5.87 1.53
CA THR A 475 15.98 5.04 2.71
C THR A 475 14.97 3.92 2.40
N THR A 476 15.32 2.68 2.71
CA THR A 476 14.50 1.49 2.48
C THR A 476 14.36 0.66 3.76
N THR A 477 13.43 -0.30 3.75
CA THR A 477 13.24 -1.28 4.82
C THR A 477 12.89 -2.64 4.23
N ASN A 478 13.21 -3.69 4.95
CA ASN A 478 12.82 -5.04 4.57
C ASN A 478 11.36 -5.38 5.00
N ASN A 479 10.67 -4.49 5.71
CA ASN A 479 9.27 -4.69 6.09
C ASN A 479 8.31 -4.22 4.99
N ILE A 480 7.82 -5.16 4.19
CA ILE A 480 6.97 -4.90 3.01
C ILE A 480 5.62 -4.25 3.37
N LEU A 481 4.97 -4.70 4.45
CA LEU A 481 3.67 -4.11 4.83
C LEU A 481 3.82 -2.68 5.32
N GLU A 482 4.92 -2.38 6.00
CA GLU A 482 5.22 -1.02 6.41
C GLU A 482 5.48 -0.10 5.21
N ILE A 483 6.15 -0.59 4.17
CA ILE A 483 6.29 0.13 2.90
C ILE A 483 4.92 0.37 2.26
N ALA A 484 4.04 -0.62 2.27
CA ALA A 484 2.69 -0.51 1.73
C ALA A 484 1.88 0.59 2.44
N ASP A 485 1.98 0.66 3.77
CA ASP A 485 1.26 1.63 4.59
C ASP A 485 1.80 3.07 4.45
N VAL A 486 3.12 3.23 4.24
CA VAL A 486 3.78 4.55 4.20
C VAL A 486 3.91 5.10 2.79
N LEU A 487 4.41 4.29 1.85
CA LEU A 487 4.73 4.70 0.47
C LEU A 487 3.67 4.23 -0.55
N GLY A 488 2.90 3.21 -0.23
CA GLY A 488 1.82 2.69 -1.07
C GLY A 488 2.12 1.35 -1.74
N ILE A 489 1.14 0.84 -2.48
CA ILE A 489 1.14 -0.54 -3.01
C ILE A 489 2.18 -0.75 -4.11
N GLU A 490 2.38 0.22 -5.01
CA GLU A 490 3.40 0.10 -6.06
C GLU A 490 4.83 0.06 -5.49
N ALA A 491 5.08 0.81 -4.41
CA ALA A 491 6.33 0.74 -3.68
C ALA A 491 6.51 -0.63 -3.02
N ALA A 492 5.44 -1.17 -2.42
CA ALA A 492 5.46 -2.51 -1.84
C ALA A 492 5.67 -3.60 -2.89
N ARG A 493 5.07 -3.48 -4.08
CA ARG A 493 5.29 -4.40 -5.21
C ARG A 493 6.76 -4.44 -5.61
N ASN A 494 7.38 -3.28 -5.78
CA ASN A 494 8.81 -3.20 -6.11
C ASN A 494 9.69 -3.73 -4.97
N ALA A 495 9.32 -3.45 -3.71
CA ALA A 495 10.03 -3.99 -2.55
C ALA A 495 9.98 -5.53 -2.49
N ILE A 496 8.84 -6.15 -2.81
CA ILE A 496 8.72 -7.62 -2.93
C ILE A 496 9.69 -8.15 -4.00
N LEU A 497 9.79 -7.46 -5.14
CA LEU A 497 10.67 -7.87 -6.25
C LEU A 497 12.15 -7.78 -5.89
N GLU A 498 12.56 -6.64 -5.35
CA GLU A 498 13.94 -6.39 -4.95
C GLU A 498 14.36 -7.35 -3.85
N GLU A 499 13.54 -7.52 -2.82
CA GLU A 499 13.82 -8.39 -1.68
C GLU A 499 13.85 -9.87 -2.08
N ALA A 500 12.91 -10.34 -2.91
CA ALA A 500 12.92 -11.71 -3.38
C ALA A 500 14.12 -11.97 -4.30
N SER A 501 14.47 -10.99 -5.17
CA SER A 501 15.63 -11.11 -6.05
C SER A 501 16.95 -11.09 -5.28
N SER A 502 17.11 -10.22 -4.28
CA SER A 502 18.31 -10.14 -3.44
C SER A 502 18.50 -11.43 -2.66
N THR A 503 17.44 -11.93 -2.01
CA THR A 503 17.45 -13.18 -1.24
C THR A 503 17.88 -14.38 -2.09
N LEU A 504 17.43 -14.46 -3.35
CA LEU A 504 17.82 -15.53 -4.28
C LEU A 504 19.28 -15.37 -4.75
N LYS A 505 19.70 -14.15 -5.10
CA LYS A 505 21.06 -13.84 -5.57
C LYS A 505 22.13 -14.09 -4.52
N GLU A 506 21.86 -13.78 -3.26
CA GLU A 506 22.78 -14.03 -2.14
C GLU A 506 23.09 -15.53 -1.96
N GLN A 507 22.16 -16.39 -2.35
CA GLN A 507 22.34 -17.84 -2.33
C GLN A 507 22.97 -18.37 -3.64
N GLY A 508 23.38 -17.48 -4.55
CA GLY A 508 23.93 -17.84 -5.86
C GLY A 508 22.89 -18.41 -6.84
N LEU A 509 21.60 -18.27 -6.53
CA LEU A 509 20.51 -18.79 -7.35
C LEU A 509 19.96 -17.67 -8.25
N SER A 510 19.83 -17.96 -9.54
CA SER A 510 19.23 -17.04 -10.51
C SER A 510 17.86 -17.53 -10.92
N VAL A 511 16.83 -16.77 -10.56
CA VAL A 511 15.47 -16.93 -11.09
C VAL A 511 15.19 -15.76 -12.02
N ASP A 512 14.50 -16.02 -13.12
CA ASP A 512 14.09 -14.97 -14.04
C ASP A 512 13.16 -13.97 -13.33
N LEU A 513 13.44 -12.67 -13.51
CA LEU A 513 12.68 -11.59 -12.89
C LEU A 513 11.19 -11.63 -13.26
N ARG A 514 10.82 -12.15 -14.44
CA ARG A 514 9.43 -12.25 -14.89
C ARG A 514 8.58 -13.11 -13.95
N HIS A 515 9.14 -14.17 -13.38
CA HIS A 515 8.44 -15.02 -12.42
C HIS A 515 8.21 -14.29 -11.11
N LEU A 516 9.21 -13.53 -10.63
CA LEU A 516 9.08 -12.71 -9.43
C LEU A 516 8.07 -11.58 -9.66
N MET A 517 8.08 -10.94 -10.84
CA MET A 517 7.10 -9.91 -11.25
C MET A 517 5.68 -10.45 -11.16
N LEU A 518 5.43 -11.62 -11.74
CA LEU A 518 4.12 -12.25 -11.68
C LEU A 518 3.66 -12.50 -10.24
N VAL A 519 4.57 -12.95 -9.36
CA VAL A 519 4.24 -13.16 -7.95
C VAL A 519 3.93 -11.84 -7.24
N ALA A 520 4.76 -10.81 -7.41
CA ALA A 520 4.53 -9.51 -6.80
C ALA A 520 3.23 -8.86 -7.28
N ASP A 521 2.91 -8.98 -8.57
CA ASP A 521 1.65 -8.50 -9.15
C ASP A 521 0.45 -9.24 -8.56
N VAL A 522 0.49 -10.57 -8.49
CA VAL A 522 -0.59 -11.38 -7.90
C VAL A 522 -0.80 -11.02 -6.43
N MET A 523 0.27 -10.75 -5.67
CA MET A 523 0.20 -10.33 -4.28
C MET A 523 -0.37 -8.93 -4.07
N THR A 524 -0.29 -8.04 -5.06
CA THR A 524 -0.64 -6.62 -4.93
C THR A 524 -1.86 -6.16 -5.75
N ASN A 525 -2.36 -6.99 -6.67
CA ASN A 525 -3.47 -6.68 -7.59
C ASN A 525 -4.76 -6.17 -6.91
N THR A 526 -5.01 -6.57 -5.66
CA THR A 526 -6.24 -6.16 -4.94
C THR A 526 -6.16 -4.77 -4.30
N GLY A 527 -5.05 -4.05 -4.47
CA GLY A 527 -4.81 -2.76 -3.80
C GLY A 527 -4.40 -2.88 -2.34
N VAL A 528 -4.12 -4.11 -1.87
CA VAL A 528 -3.48 -4.43 -0.59
C VAL A 528 -2.52 -5.60 -0.81
N VAL A 529 -1.42 -5.64 -0.06
CA VAL A 529 -0.48 -6.77 -0.10
C VAL A 529 -1.13 -7.99 0.57
N ARG A 530 -1.28 -9.08 -0.17
CA ARG A 530 -1.89 -10.33 0.29
C ARG A 530 -0.90 -11.48 0.29
N ALA A 531 -1.01 -12.32 1.32
CA ALA A 531 -0.29 -13.58 1.39
C ALA A 531 -0.76 -14.54 0.29
N ILE A 532 0.13 -15.39 -0.23
CA ILE A 532 -0.24 -16.41 -1.23
C ILE A 532 -1.05 -17.56 -0.61
N GLY A 533 -0.80 -17.87 0.66
CA GLY A 533 -1.41 -19.00 1.38
C GLY A 533 -2.92 -18.86 1.67
N ARG A 534 -3.43 -19.75 2.54
CA ARG A 534 -4.87 -19.90 2.85
C ARG A 534 -5.57 -18.66 3.40
N HIS A 535 -4.84 -17.72 4.01
CA HIS A 535 -5.41 -16.49 4.57
C HIS A 535 -5.41 -15.32 3.59
N GLY A 536 -4.95 -15.52 2.37
CA GLY A 536 -4.95 -14.50 1.32
C GLY A 536 -5.45 -15.07 0.01
N ILE A 537 -4.61 -15.06 -1.03
CA ILE A 537 -4.99 -15.32 -2.42
C ILE A 537 -5.65 -16.69 -2.60
N SER A 538 -5.09 -17.74 -2.00
CA SER A 538 -5.62 -19.11 -2.19
C SER A 538 -6.95 -19.34 -1.46
N GLY A 539 -7.16 -18.69 -0.31
CA GLY A 539 -8.41 -18.80 0.47
C GLY A 539 -9.56 -17.95 -0.07
N GLU A 540 -9.26 -16.94 -0.89
CA GLU A 540 -10.23 -16.05 -1.51
C GLU A 540 -10.55 -16.40 -2.98
N LYS A 541 -10.09 -17.57 -3.47
CA LYS A 541 -10.49 -18.06 -4.79
C LYS A 541 -12.02 -18.15 -4.90
N SER A 542 -12.55 -17.82 -6.07
CA SER A 542 -14.00 -17.84 -6.34
C SER A 542 -14.60 -19.25 -6.26
N SER A 543 -13.89 -20.26 -6.76
CA SER A 543 -14.34 -21.65 -6.72
C SER A 543 -14.30 -22.22 -5.30
N VAL A 544 -15.41 -22.84 -4.89
CA VAL A 544 -15.54 -23.56 -3.62
C VAL A 544 -14.67 -24.81 -3.65
N LEU A 545 -14.71 -25.54 -4.76
CA LEU A 545 -13.92 -26.77 -4.95
C LEU A 545 -12.42 -26.47 -4.92
N ALA A 546 -11.99 -25.38 -5.57
CA ALA A 546 -10.60 -24.95 -5.55
C ALA A 546 -10.12 -24.59 -4.12
N ARG A 547 -10.96 -23.90 -3.33
CA ARG A 547 -10.64 -23.60 -1.91
C ARG A 547 -10.58 -24.88 -1.07
N ALA A 548 -11.59 -25.74 -1.22
CA ALA A 548 -11.71 -26.98 -0.47
C ALA A 548 -10.58 -27.99 -0.77
N ALA A 549 -10.05 -27.99 -2.00
CA ALA A 549 -8.92 -28.83 -2.40
C ALA A 549 -7.55 -28.32 -1.91
N PHE A 550 -7.44 -27.03 -1.59
CA PHE A 550 -6.18 -26.43 -1.13
C PHE A 550 -5.93 -26.71 0.36
N GLU A 551 -6.82 -26.24 1.26
CA GLU A 551 -6.77 -26.51 2.70
C GLU A 551 -8.17 -26.39 3.34
N ILE A 552 -8.38 -26.99 4.52
CA ILE A 552 -9.61 -26.88 5.34
C ILE A 552 -10.92 -27.23 4.57
N THR A 553 -10.91 -28.38 3.89
CA THR A 553 -11.98 -28.86 3.00
C THR A 553 -13.39 -28.78 3.63
N THR A 554 -13.56 -29.34 4.83
CA THR A 554 -14.87 -29.48 5.48
C THR A 554 -15.53 -28.13 5.74
N THR A 555 -14.78 -27.12 6.20
CA THR A 555 -15.36 -25.81 6.50
C THR A 555 -15.77 -25.07 5.25
N HIS A 556 -14.99 -25.17 4.17
CA HIS A 556 -15.33 -24.52 2.90
C HIS A 556 -16.61 -25.11 2.30
N LEU A 557 -16.74 -26.44 2.27
CA LEU A 557 -17.94 -27.11 1.75
C LEU A 557 -19.19 -26.85 2.61
N LEU A 558 -19.05 -26.90 3.94
CA LEU A 558 -20.18 -26.63 4.84
C LEU A 558 -20.66 -25.18 4.71
N ASN A 559 -19.74 -24.21 4.74
CA ASN A 559 -20.10 -22.80 4.60
C ASN A 559 -20.74 -22.52 3.25
N ALA A 560 -20.16 -23.05 2.17
CA ALA A 560 -20.73 -22.93 0.83
C ALA A 560 -22.12 -23.56 0.75
N GLY A 561 -22.33 -24.72 1.38
CA GLY A 561 -23.64 -25.38 1.44
C GLY A 561 -24.69 -24.58 2.24
N VAL A 562 -24.30 -23.95 3.34
CA VAL A 562 -25.17 -23.09 4.15
C VAL A 562 -25.54 -21.81 3.42
N VAL A 563 -24.58 -21.20 2.73
CA VAL A 563 -24.78 -19.95 1.97
C VAL A 563 -25.47 -20.20 0.62
N GLY A 564 -25.37 -21.42 0.09
CA GLY A 564 -25.84 -21.75 -1.26
C GLY A 564 -24.91 -21.20 -2.35
N GLU A 565 -23.59 -21.22 -2.11
CA GLU A 565 -22.61 -20.76 -3.11
C GLU A 565 -22.60 -21.66 -4.35
N LEU A 566 -22.50 -21.06 -5.54
CA LEU A 566 -22.40 -21.76 -6.82
C LEU A 566 -20.96 -21.72 -7.33
N ASP A 567 -20.47 -22.86 -7.82
CA ASP A 567 -19.13 -22.96 -8.39
C ASP A 567 -19.18 -22.82 -9.93
N PRO A 568 -18.51 -21.83 -10.54
CA PRO A 568 -18.56 -21.59 -11.98
C PRO A 568 -17.69 -22.54 -12.80
N LEU A 569 -16.85 -23.39 -12.19
CA LEU A 569 -15.99 -24.36 -12.88
C LEU A 569 -15.01 -23.74 -13.92
N GLN A 570 -14.44 -22.57 -13.62
CA GLN A 570 -13.58 -21.84 -14.57
C GLN A 570 -12.08 -22.09 -14.39
N GLY A 571 -11.65 -22.47 -13.19
CA GLY A 571 -10.24 -22.69 -12.87
C GLY A 571 -9.76 -24.11 -13.15
N VAL A 572 -8.49 -24.35 -12.84
CA VAL A 572 -7.81 -25.61 -13.15
C VAL A 572 -8.21 -26.73 -12.17
N ALA A 573 -8.28 -26.44 -10.87
CA ALA A 573 -8.45 -27.47 -9.84
C ALA A 573 -9.85 -28.08 -9.88
N GLU A 574 -10.87 -27.24 -9.98
CA GLU A 574 -12.27 -27.63 -10.06
C GLU A 574 -12.59 -28.46 -11.30
N ASN A 575 -12.03 -28.11 -12.47
CA ASN A 575 -12.21 -28.88 -13.70
C ASN A 575 -11.56 -30.26 -13.62
N ILE A 576 -10.37 -30.36 -13.00
CA ILE A 576 -9.72 -31.66 -12.75
C ILE A 576 -10.57 -32.53 -11.82
N ILE A 577 -11.12 -31.96 -10.74
CA ILE A 577 -11.94 -32.70 -9.77
C ILE A 577 -13.22 -33.26 -10.42
N VAL A 578 -13.85 -32.49 -11.30
CA VAL A 578 -15.09 -32.90 -11.98
C VAL A 578 -14.81 -33.75 -13.23
N GLY A 579 -13.56 -33.83 -13.70
CA GLY A 579 -13.17 -34.58 -14.89
C GLY A 579 -13.42 -33.86 -16.22
N GLN A 580 -13.47 -32.52 -16.20
CA GLN A 580 -13.60 -31.67 -17.39
C GLN A 580 -12.22 -31.24 -17.92
N PRO A 581 -12.07 -31.01 -19.23
CA PRO A 581 -10.84 -30.45 -19.79
C PRO A 581 -10.61 -29.04 -19.24
N ILE A 582 -9.38 -28.76 -18.81
CA ILE A 582 -8.99 -27.44 -18.32
C ILE A 582 -8.93 -26.43 -19.47
N THR A 583 -9.29 -25.17 -19.21
CA THR A 583 -9.25 -24.08 -20.21
C THR A 583 -7.85 -23.46 -20.34
N LEU A 584 -6.80 -24.28 -20.32
CA LEU A 584 -5.41 -23.87 -20.34
C LEU A 584 -4.58 -24.82 -21.24
N GLY A 585 -3.53 -24.30 -21.89
CA GLY A 585 -2.79 -25.03 -22.90
C GLY A 585 -3.68 -25.46 -24.07
N THR A 586 -3.59 -26.72 -24.48
CA THR A 586 -4.35 -27.27 -25.61
C THR A 586 -5.86 -27.24 -25.39
N GLY A 587 -6.33 -27.27 -24.14
CA GLY A 587 -7.77 -27.22 -23.81
C GLY A 587 -8.40 -25.83 -24.01
N ALA A 588 -7.61 -24.78 -24.19
CA ALA A 588 -8.11 -23.44 -24.53
C ALA A 588 -8.46 -23.28 -26.01
N VAL A 589 -7.93 -24.15 -26.88
CA VAL A 589 -8.10 -24.06 -28.33
C VAL A 589 -9.39 -24.77 -28.76
N LYS A 590 -10.22 -24.06 -29.54
CA LYS A 590 -11.40 -24.64 -30.18
C LYS A 590 -11.16 -24.85 -31.66
N LEU A 591 -11.33 -26.07 -32.13
CA LEU A 591 -11.20 -26.40 -33.54
C LEU A 591 -12.54 -26.21 -34.25
N VAL A 592 -12.51 -25.51 -35.38
CA VAL A 592 -13.66 -25.41 -36.29
C VAL A 592 -13.26 -26.06 -37.60
N TYR A 593 -13.93 -27.16 -37.95
CA TYR A 593 -13.74 -27.82 -39.24
C TYR A 593 -14.88 -27.45 -40.18
N THR A 594 -14.53 -26.81 -41.30
CA THR A 594 -15.49 -26.58 -42.39
C THR A 594 -15.30 -27.67 -43.44
N PRO A 595 -16.21 -28.66 -43.54
CA PRO A 595 -16.07 -29.73 -44.52
C PRO A 595 -16.09 -29.15 -45.94
N ARG A 596 -15.13 -29.58 -46.78
CA ARG A 596 -15.16 -29.25 -48.20
C ARG A 596 -16.40 -29.90 -48.83
N ALA A 597 -17.19 -29.11 -49.56
CA ALA A 597 -18.33 -29.62 -50.31
C ALA A 597 -17.86 -30.75 -51.25
N MET A 598 -18.39 -31.95 -51.05
CA MET A 598 -18.16 -33.06 -51.99
C MET A 598 -18.72 -32.66 -53.35
N LYS A 599 -17.87 -32.60 -54.38
CA LYS A 599 -18.34 -32.47 -55.76
C LYS A 599 -19.27 -33.66 -56.04
N PRO A 600 -20.48 -33.44 -56.60
CA PRO A 600 -21.37 -34.54 -56.92
C PRO A 600 -20.64 -35.51 -57.86
N LYS A 601 -20.63 -36.80 -57.52
CA LYS A 601 -20.13 -37.84 -58.43
C LYS A 601 -20.90 -37.70 -59.75
N ALA A 602 -20.18 -37.49 -60.85
CA ALA A 602 -20.76 -37.58 -62.18
C ALA A 602 -21.42 -38.96 -62.31
N LYS A 603 -22.73 -38.96 -62.56
CA LYS A 603 -23.51 -40.18 -62.80
C LYS A 603 -23.16 -40.79 -64.14
#